data_AF-A0A0V0XXK7-F1
#
_entry.id   AF-A0A0V0XXK7-F1
#
_cell.length_a   1.000
_cell.length_b   1.000
_cell.length_c   1.000
_cell.angle_alpha   90.00
_cell.angle_beta   90.00
_cell.angle_gamma   90.00
#
_symmetry.space_group_name_H-M   'P 1'
#
loop_
_entity.id
_entity.type
_entity.pdbx_description
1 polymer ?
#
loop_
_entity_poly.entity_id
_entity_poly.type
_entity_poly.pdbx_seq_one_letter_code
_entity_poly.pdbx_strand_id
1 'polypeptide(L)'
;MCKMCDRKDRISKRFPGLEILVEKLWKILSKRTDISLLHLFGEQMSLASELLKEILHSKKSTVRLWRPKDVFLKQRLLRQTGLNICSVTLSEFPWPYQACRSTSGGIDVFEIGIPHITMEKVINNIIESCPYRGKNNLYKKYVQLYVDILRKYSSSEFEMKFIIERNYVKFLESAEKCSNCRKFSKNDPRFTWEALKPVVKEHNQYRFLFNFHLDREKQYDKLPLYEKYLLISGYIASYNPERTDRRYFVKLAEKSRVRRKEGQHENAAAHLLGPKIFTEERMLSIFFYLLRESHADISMDLFSSIRKLCTYGYLSRASSIANMNAARYRCLASFNILARVASSVGIELTDFLYDVSSKRLF
;
A
#
# COMPACT_ATOMS: atom_id res chain seq x y z
N MET A 1 36.42 -0.59 -26.73
CA MET A 1 35.08 -0.24 -26.20
C MET A 1 35.25 0.68 -25.01
N CYS A 2 34.62 1.86 -25.02
CA CYS A 2 34.72 2.82 -23.92
C CYS A 2 34.14 2.19 -22.64
N LYS A 3 34.76 2.39 -21.46
CA LYS A 3 34.28 1.90 -20.14
C LYS A 3 32.80 2.25 -19.88
N MET A 4 32.25 3.22 -20.61
CA MET A 4 30.87 3.69 -20.55
C MET A 4 29.88 2.82 -21.35
N CYS A 5 30.25 2.25 -22.50
CA CYS A 5 29.36 1.34 -23.25
C CYS A 5 29.08 0.07 -22.45
N ASP A 6 30.13 -0.46 -21.82
CA ASP A 6 30.08 -1.64 -20.97
C ASP A 6 29.30 -1.41 -19.65
N ARG A 7 29.05 -0.13 -19.30
CA ARG A 7 28.25 0.29 -18.13
C ARG A 7 26.81 0.63 -18.53
N LYS A 8 26.59 1.21 -19.72
CA LYS A 8 25.26 1.44 -20.31
C LYS A 8 24.48 0.12 -20.43
N ASP A 9 25.16 -0.95 -20.83
CA ASP A 9 24.60 -2.32 -20.91
C ASP A 9 24.32 -2.96 -19.55
N ARG A 10 25.01 -2.57 -18.48
CA ARG A 10 24.69 -3.03 -17.10
C ARG A 10 23.48 -2.29 -16.53
N ILE A 11 23.27 -1.06 -16.97
CA ILE A 11 22.23 -0.15 -16.48
C ILE A 11 20.89 -0.41 -17.18
N SER A 12 20.87 -0.63 -18.50
CA SER A 12 19.67 -1.05 -19.25
C SER A 12 19.07 -2.32 -18.64
N LYS A 13 19.93 -3.27 -18.24
CA LYS A 13 19.53 -4.51 -17.56
C LYS A 13 18.90 -4.30 -16.18
N ARG A 14 19.29 -3.25 -15.46
CA ARG A 14 18.88 -2.99 -14.07
C ARG A 14 17.63 -2.11 -13.98
N PHE A 15 17.48 -1.12 -14.86
CA PHE A 15 16.35 -0.17 -14.87
C PHE A 15 15.85 0.07 -16.31
N PRO A 16 15.10 -0.87 -16.87
CA PRO A 16 14.59 -0.71 -18.23
C PRO A 16 13.60 0.47 -18.32
N GLY A 17 13.60 1.16 -19.47
CA GLY A 17 12.73 2.33 -19.73
C GLY A 17 13.30 3.69 -19.34
N LEU A 18 14.26 3.75 -18.40
CA LEU A 18 15.00 4.97 -18.04
C LEU A 18 16.07 5.37 -19.06
N GLU A 19 16.38 4.50 -20.01
CA GLU A 19 17.40 4.73 -21.05
C GLU A 19 17.11 5.96 -21.90
N ILE A 20 15.84 6.21 -22.25
CA ILE A 20 15.46 7.41 -23.03
C ILE A 20 15.69 8.66 -22.19
N LEU A 21 15.35 8.61 -20.90
CA LEU A 21 15.59 9.72 -19.98
C LEU A 21 17.10 9.96 -19.84
N VAL A 22 17.88 8.90 -19.63
CA VAL A 22 19.34 8.97 -19.49
C VAL A 22 20.01 9.43 -20.79
N GLU A 23 19.54 9.01 -21.97
CA GLU A 23 20.07 9.47 -23.26
C GLU A 23 19.69 10.92 -23.57
N LYS A 24 18.45 11.33 -23.28
CA LYS A 24 18.01 12.73 -23.46
C LYS A 24 18.74 13.64 -22.47
N LEU A 25 18.81 13.24 -21.20
CA LEU A 25 19.61 13.92 -20.19
C LEU A 25 21.07 13.94 -20.62
N TRP A 26 21.65 12.85 -21.11
CA TRP A 26 23.03 12.84 -21.59
C TRP A 26 23.24 13.75 -22.80
N LYS A 27 22.33 13.81 -23.78
CA LYS A 27 22.42 14.76 -24.91
C LYS A 27 22.35 16.21 -24.44
N ILE A 28 21.54 16.50 -23.43
CA ILE A 28 21.43 17.83 -22.81
C ILE A 28 22.69 18.15 -21.99
N LEU A 29 23.14 17.20 -21.17
CA LEU A 29 24.29 17.29 -20.27
C LEU A 29 25.63 17.28 -21.04
N SER A 30 25.73 16.60 -22.17
CA SER A 30 26.97 16.51 -22.97
C SER A 30 27.26 17.78 -23.75
N LYS A 31 26.22 18.51 -24.17
CA LYS A 31 26.34 19.78 -24.90
C LYS A 31 26.56 21.01 -24.01
N ARG A 32 26.28 20.91 -22.71
CA ARG A 32 26.43 22.04 -21.77
C ARG A 32 27.45 21.71 -20.68
N THR A 33 28.36 22.64 -20.41
CA THR A 33 29.35 22.58 -19.33
C THR A 33 28.81 23.14 -18.01
N ASP A 34 27.57 23.62 -18.00
CA ASP A 34 27.08 24.65 -17.06
C ASP A 34 26.00 24.12 -16.10
N ILE A 35 25.97 22.80 -15.90
CA ILE A 35 24.87 22.15 -15.17
C ILE A 35 25.33 21.82 -13.77
N SER A 36 24.77 22.53 -12.79
CA SER A 36 25.17 22.42 -11.39
C SER A 36 24.13 21.74 -10.50
N LEU A 37 22.84 21.66 -10.88
CA LEU A 37 21.78 21.17 -9.98
C LEU A 37 20.69 20.35 -10.69
N LEU A 38 20.44 19.14 -10.17
CA LEU A 38 19.34 18.27 -10.61
C LEU A 38 18.46 17.89 -9.42
N HIS A 39 17.15 18.03 -9.60
CA HIS A 39 16.09 17.85 -8.60
C HIS A 39 15.19 16.66 -9.00
N LEU A 40 14.93 15.76 -8.06
CA LEU A 40 14.09 14.58 -8.26
C LEU A 40 12.89 14.64 -7.30
N PHE A 41 11.68 14.37 -7.80
CA PHE A 41 10.46 14.21 -7.00
C PHE A 41 9.85 12.82 -7.19
N GLY A 42 9.33 12.23 -6.10
CA GLY A 42 8.60 10.96 -6.09
C GLY A 42 9.25 9.88 -5.22
N GLU A 43 8.44 9.06 -4.54
CA GLU A 43 8.92 7.94 -3.69
C GLU A 43 9.61 6.84 -4.51
N GLN A 44 9.30 6.71 -5.80
CA GLN A 44 9.96 5.78 -6.72
C GLN A 44 11.32 6.27 -7.25
N MET A 45 11.75 7.49 -6.90
CA MET A 45 12.93 8.16 -7.48
C MET A 45 14.20 8.08 -6.61
N SER A 46 14.18 7.32 -5.52
CA SER A 46 15.39 7.04 -4.71
C SER A 46 16.47 6.30 -5.53
N LEU A 47 16.06 5.38 -6.42
CA LEU A 47 16.95 4.58 -7.28
C LEU A 47 17.46 5.35 -8.51
N ALA A 48 16.66 6.26 -9.09
CA ALA A 48 17.11 7.19 -10.12
C ALA A 48 18.15 8.20 -9.58
N SER A 49 18.13 8.47 -8.27
CA SER A 49 19.10 9.37 -7.62
C SER A 49 20.53 8.81 -7.61
N GLU A 50 20.73 7.49 -7.51
CA GLU A 50 22.06 6.87 -7.61
C GLU A 50 22.61 6.97 -9.04
N LEU A 51 21.77 6.68 -10.04
CA LEU A 51 22.09 6.80 -11.47
C LEU A 51 22.52 8.22 -11.87
N LEU A 52 21.82 9.23 -11.37
CA LEU A 52 22.10 10.62 -11.64
C LEU A 52 23.31 11.15 -10.85
N LYS A 53 23.52 10.66 -9.62
CA LYS A 53 24.74 10.95 -8.86
C LYS A 53 25.98 10.44 -9.58
N GLU A 54 25.96 9.24 -10.17
CA GLU A 54 27.11 8.68 -10.91
C GLU A 54 27.40 9.43 -12.22
N ILE A 55 26.37 9.78 -13.00
CA ILE A 55 26.53 10.56 -14.25
C ILE A 55 27.07 11.97 -13.97
N LEU A 56 26.68 12.58 -12.86
CA LEU A 56 27.06 13.95 -12.50
C LEU A 56 28.41 14.01 -11.74
N HIS A 57 28.82 12.90 -11.08
CA HIS A 57 30.15 12.77 -10.49
C HIS A 57 31.27 12.87 -11.53
N SER A 58 31.04 12.41 -12.77
CA SER A 58 32.03 12.52 -13.86
C SER A 58 32.18 13.94 -14.40
N LYS A 59 31.31 14.88 -14.02
CA LYS A 59 31.31 16.28 -14.49
C LYS A 59 31.50 17.34 -13.39
N LYS A 60 31.81 16.95 -12.14
CA LYS A 60 31.88 17.86 -10.96
C LYS A 60 30.58 18.65 -10.70
N SER A 61 29.43 18.09 -11.06
CA SER A 61 28.11 18.71 -10.84
C SER A 61 27.50 18.29 -9.50
N THR A 62 26.87 19.20 -8.75
CA THR A 62 26.34 18.93 -7.40
C THR A 62 24.90 18.45 -7.44
N VAL A 63 24.64 17.17 -7.17
CA VAL A 63 23.27 16.62 -7.13
C VAL A 63 22.67 16.79 -5.74
N ARG A 64 21.50 17.44 -5.62
CA ARG A 64 20.80 17.59 -4.33
C ARG A 64 19.30 17.29 -4.48
N LEU A 65 18.79 16.44 -3.59
CA LEU A 65 17.37 16.08 -3.48
C LEU A 65 16.65 17.13 -2.63
N TRP A 66 15.48 17.63 -3.08
CA TRP A 66 14.75 18.71 -2.40
C TRP A 66 13.24 18.48 -2.39
N ARG A 67 12.50 19.15 -1.49
CA ARG A 67 11.03 19.06 -1.41
C ARG A 67 10.35 19.99 -2.43
N PRO A 68 9.13 19.67 -2.91
CA PRO A 68 8.44 20.44 -3.96
C PRO A 68 8.22 21.92 -3.65
N LYS A 69 8.03 22.26 -2.37
CA LYS A 69 7.78 23.65 -1.92
C LYS A 69 9.02 24.56 -2.06
N ASP A 70 10.22 23.98 -2.14
CA ASP A 70 11.48 24.74 -2.14
C ASP A 70 11.96 25.14 -3.55
N VAL A 71 11.28 24.67 -4.61
CA VAL A 71 11.68 24.87 -6.02
C VAL A 71 11.58 26.34 -6.42
N PHE A 72 10.47 26.99 -6.08
CA PHE A 72 10.17 28.37 -6.48
C PHE A 72 11.11 29.38 -5.82
N LEU A 73 11.36 29.23 -4.51
CA LEU A 73 12.30 30.06 -3.75
C LEU A 73 13.71 29.99 -4.35
N LYS A 74 14.12 28.82 -4.83
CA LYS A 74 15.49 28.58 -5.30
C LYS A 74 15.73 28.97 -6.75
N GLN A 75 14.78 28.77 -7.65
CA GLN A 75 14.92 29.29 -9.02
C GLN A 75 15.02 30.82 -9.03
N ARG A 76 14.37 31.50 -8.07
CA ARG A 76 14.51 32.95 -7.88
C ARG A 76 15.89 33.33 -7.32
N LEU A 77 16.42 32.56 -6.37
CA LEU A 77 17.81 32.70 -5.89
C LEU A 77 18.84 32.48 -7.02
N LEU A 78 18.63 31.51 -7.91
CA LEU A 78 19.52 31.27 -9.06
C LEU A 78 19.60 32.47 -10.03
N ARG A 79 18.49 33.19 -10.22
CA ARG A 79 18.51 34.45 -10.99
C ARG A 79 19.28 35.57 -10.29
N GLN A 80 19.25 35.61 -8.96
CA GLN A 80 19.88 36.67 -8.17
C GLN A 80 21.39 36.47 -8.00
N THR A 81 21.92 35.25 -8.11
CA THR A 81 23.34 34.96 -7.89
C THR A 81 24.24 35.20 -9.10
N GLY A 82 23.68 35.47 -10.29
CA GLY A 82 24.46 35.70 -11.52
C GLY A 82 25.26 34.48 -12.01
N LEU A 83 25.05 33.31 -11.39
CA LEU A 83 25.74 32.07 -11.73
C LEU A 83 24.99 31.34 -12.86
N ASN A 84 25.71 30.83 -13.86
CA ASN A 84 25.13 30.04 -14.95
C ASN A 84 24.79 28.62 -14.46
N ILE A 85 23.62 28.47 -13.82
CA ILE A 85 23.16 27.22 -13.21
C ILE A 85 21.85 26.78 -13.86
N CYS A 86 21.86 25.60 -14.49
CA CYS A 86 20.66 24.93 -14.95
C CYS A 86 20.07 24.02 -13.84
N SER A 87 18.76 24.12 -13.60
CA SER A 87 17.99 23.28 -12.67
C SER A 87 17.04 22.37 -13.46
N VAL A 88 17.15 21.05 -13.27
CA VAL A 88 16.25 20.06 -13.87
C VAL A 88 15.36 19.46 -12.79
N THR A 89 14.05 19.46 -12.96
CA THR A 89 13.09 18.83 -12.03
C THR A 89 12.41 17.64 -12.69
N LEU A 90 12.23 16.54 -11.95
CA LEU A 90 11.50 15.35 -12.40
C LEU A 90 10.30 15.13 -11.48
N SER A 91 9.09 15.02 -12.05
CA SER A 91 7.84 14.90 -11.29
C SER A 91 6.83 14.03 -12.03
N GLU A 92 5.96 13.36 -11.27
CA GLU A 92 4.83 12.59 -11.80
C GLU A 92 3.66 13.51 -12.22
N PHE A 93 3.60 14.74 -11.68
CA PHE A 93 2.53 15.68 -11.99
C PHE A 93 2.98 16.67 -13.08
N PRO A 94 2.11 17.06 -14.02
CA PRO A 94 2.39 18.14 -14.96
C PRO A 94 2.71 19.46 -14.26
N TRP A 95 3.47 20.34 -14.92
CA TRP A 95 3.88 21.64 -14.34
C TRP A 95 2.70 22.50 -13.83
N PRO A 96 1.55 22.61 -14.50
CA PRO A 96 0.43 23.43 -14.03
C PRO A 96 -0.04 23.07 -12.62
N TYR A 97 -0.11 21.77 -12.27
CA TYR A 97 -0.52 21.32 -10.93
C TYR A 97 0.51 21.65 -9.83
N GLN A 98 1.76 21.85 -10.22
CA GLN A 98 2.83 22.27 -9.32
C GLN A 98 2.87 23.80 -9.19
N ALA A 99 2.65 24.51 -10.30
CA ALA A 99 2.64 25.96 -10.39
C ALA A 99 1.48 26.60 -9.61
N CYS A 100 0.29 25.96 -9.60
CA CYS A 100 -0.88 26.43 -8.83
C CYS A 100 -0.65 26.49 -7.31
N ARG A 101 0.47 25.99 -6.78
CA ARG A 101 0.83 26.08 -5.36
C ARG A 101 1.69 27.29 -5.01
N SER A 102 2.06 28.11 -5.98
CA SER A 102 2.80 29.36 -5.76
C SER A 102 1.90 30.57 -5.98
N THR A 103 1.69 31.36 -4.93
CA THR A 103 0.90 32.62 -4.95
C THR A 103 1.60 33.76 -5.68
N SER A 104 2.89 33.63 -5.96
CA SER A 104 3.69 34.62 -6.67
C SER A 104 4.00 34.13 -8.08
N GLY A 105 3.55 34.87 -9.09
CA GLY A 105 3.62 34.61 -10.54
C GLY A 105 4.71 33.63 -11.01
N GLY A 106 4.27 32.66 -11.81
CA GLY A 106 5.05 31.50 -12.22
C GLY A 106 6.28 31.83 -13.05
N ILE A 107 7.30 31.00 -12.88
CA ILE A 107 8.48 30.96 -13.76
C ILE A 107 8.12 30.09 -14.97
N ASP A 108 8.44 30.56 -16.17
CA ASP A 108 8.32 29.74 -17.38
C ASP A 108 9.34 28.60 -17.33
N VAL A 109 8.83 27.37 -17.29
CA VAL A 109 9.63 26.14 -17.25
C VAL A 109 9.45 25.40 -18.57
N PHE A 110 10.54 24.89 -19.13
CA PHE A 110 10.50 24.01 -20.28
C PHE A 110 10.13 22.59 -19.84
N GLU A 111 8.88 22.19 -20.09
CA GLU A 111 8.37 20.87 -19.72
C GLU A 111 8.71 19.82 -20.79
N ILE A 112 9.25 18.69 -20.37
CA ILE A 112 9.50 17.53 -21.22
C ILE A 112 8.64 16.38 -20.71
N GLY A 113 7.57 16.07 -21.45
CA GLY A 113 6.76 14.88 -21.18
C GLY A 113 7.55 13.60 -21.46
N ILE A 114 7.51 12.66 -20.51
CA ILE A 114 8.01 11.30 -20.71
C ILE A 114 6.81 10.46 -21.17
N PRO A 115 6.80 9.98 -22.43
CA PRO A 115 5.66 9.22 -22.93
C PRO A 115 5.54 7.88 -22.20
N HIS A 116 4.31 7.39 -22.07
CA HIS A 116 4.06 6.06 -21.53
C HIS A 116 4.75 4.98 -22.37
N ILE A 117 5.38 4.03 -21.70
CA ILE A 117 6.05 2.90 -22.34
C ILE A 117 4.98 1.94 -22.90
N THR A 118 5.13 1.57 -24.17
CA THR A 118 4.26 0.59 -24.85
C THR A 118 4.45 -0.81 -24.28
N MET A 119 3.42 -1.65 -24.41
CA MET A 119 3.45 -3.03 -23.89
C MET A 119 4.59 -3.86 -24.46
N GLU A 120 4.80 -3.77 -25.77
CA GLU A 120 5.90 -4.47 -26.45
C GLU A 120 7.26 -4.09 -25.88
N LYS A 121 7.44 -2.80 -25.57
CA LYS A 121 8.68 -2.31 -24.99
C LYS A 121 8.87 -2.84 -23.56
N VAL A 122 7.82 -2.86 -22.75
CA VAL A 122 7.87 -3.46 -21.39
C VAL A 122 8.24 -4.95 -21.46
N ILE A 123 7.64 -5.71 -22.37
CA ILE A 123 7.93 -7.14 -22.54
C ILE A 123 9.39 -7.36 -22.96
N ASN A 124 9.86 -6.61 -23.96
CA ASN A 124 11.24 -6.70 -24.45
C ASN A 124 12.24 -6.37 -23.35
N ASN A 125 12.01 -5.28 -22.63
CA ASN A 125 12.80 -4.87 -21.49
C ASN A 125 12.92 -5.95 -20.40
N ILE A 126 11.79 -6.60 -20.05
CA ILE A 126 11.78 -7.68 -19.05
C ILE A 126 12.55 -8.90 -19.57
N ILE A 127 12.37 -9.28 -20.83
CA ILE A 127 13.09 -10.40 -21.46
C ILE A 127 14.60 -10.13 -21.49
N GLU A 128 15.00 -8.92 -21.89
CA GLU A 128 16.40 -8.49 -22.01
C GLU A 128 17.12 -8.41 -20.66
N SER A 129 16.37 -8.11 -19.60
CA SER A 129 16.92 -8.10 -18.25
C SER A 129 17.44 -9.47 -17.78
N CYS A 130 16.94 -10.55 -18.39
CA CYS A 130 17.32 -11.93 -18.11
C CYS A 130 17.81 -12.67 -19.37
N PRO A 131 19.00 -12.33 -19.91
CA PRO A 131 19.44 -12.78 -21.24
C PRO A 131 19.64 -14.31 -21.34
N TYR A 132 19.99 -14.97 -20.24
CA TYR A 132 20.10 -16.45 -20.19
C TYR A 132 18.74 -17.14 -20.34
N ARG A 133 17.65 -16.49 -19.93
CA ARG A 133 16.27 -16.99 -20.04
C ARG A 133 15.59 -16.54 -21.34
N GLY A 134 15.98 -15.38 -21.88
CA GLY A 134 15.41 -14.80 -23.10
C GLY A 134 15.59 -15.64 -24.38
N LYS A 135 16.53 -16.60 -24.40
CA LYS A 135 16.66 -17.57 -25.51
C LYS A 135 15.59 -18.67 -25.47
N ASN A 136 14.91 -18.87 -24.33
CA ASN A 136 13.89 -19.89 -24.19
C ASN A 136 12.53 -19.37 -24.69
N ASN A 137 11.95 -20.03 -25.69
CA ASN A 137 10.63 -19.70 -26.25
C ASN A 137 9.52 -19.78 -25.18
N LEU A 138 9.64 -20.70 -24.22
CA LEU A 138 8.71 -20.82 -23.10
C LEU A 138 8.73 -19.58 -22.21
N TYR A 139 9.92 -19.02 -21.94
CA TYR A 139 10.07 -17.83 -21.10
C TYR A 139 9.45 -16.61 -21.77
N LYS A 140 9.65 -16.43 -23.08
CA LYS A 140 9.01 -15.33 -23.83
C LYS A 140 7.49 -15.41 -23.75
N LYS A 141 6.91 -16.60 -23.99
CA LYS A 141 5.46 -16.83 -23.86
C LYS A 141 4.96 -16.60 -22.42
N TYR A 142 5.73 -17.02 -21.43
CA TYR A 142 5.45 -16.77 -20.02
C TYR A 142 5.41 -15.28 -19.72
N VAL A 143 6.45 -14.52 -20.08
CA VAL A 143 6.52 -13.06 -19.85
C VAL A 143 5.37 -12.34 -20.55
N GLN A 144 5.14 -12.63 -21.83
CA GLN A 144 4.04 -12.04 -22.61
C GLN A 144 2.70 -12.21 -21.87
N LEU A 145 2.35 -13.46 -21.56
CA LEU A 145 1.04 -13.78 -20.98
C LEU A 145 0.91 -13.22 -19.55
N TYR A 146 1.98 -13.24 -18.76
CA TYR A 146 1.98 -12.66 -17.42
C TYR A 146 1.85 -11.14 -17.47
N VAL A 147 2.57 -10.45 -18.37
CA VAL A 147 2.46 -9.00 -18.56
C VAL A 147 1.06 -8.60 -19.02
N ASP A 148 0.44 -9.36 -19.92
CA ASP A 148 -0.95 -9.13 -20.36
C ASP A 148 -1.96 -9.22 -19.20
N ILE A 149 -1.70 -10.10 -18.23
CA ILE A 149 -2.50 -10.20 -17.00
C ILE A 149 -2.21 -9.00 -16.08
N LEU A 150 -0.93 -8.68 -15.86
CA LEU A 150 -0.53 -7.67 -14.89
C LEU A 150 -0.86 -6.25 -15.31
N ARG A 151 -0.85 -5.93 -16.61
CA ARG A 151 -1.15 -4.58 -17.09
C ARG A 151 -2.57 -4.14 -16.76
N LYS A 152 -3.48 -5.08 -16.55
CA LYS A 152 -4.85 -4.78 -16.08
C LYS A 152 -4.87 -4.21 -14.66
N TYR A 153 -3.83 -4.45 -13.86
CA TYR A 153 -3.77 -4.12 -12.43
C TYR A 153 -2.65 -3.14 -12.07
N SER A 154 -1.53 -3.15 -12.79
CA SER A 154 -0.38 -2.26 -12.56
C SER A 154 0.06 -1.60 -13.86
N SER A 155 0.57 -0.38 -13.74
CA SER A 155 1.29 0.32 -14.83
C SER A 155 2.80 0.36 -14.61
N SER A 156 3.29 -0.16 -13.48
CA SER A 156 4.70 -0.13 -13.11
C SER A 156 5.44 -1.32 -13.73
N GLU A 157 6.40 -1.03 -14.60
CA GLU A 157 7.30 -2.03 -15.18
C GLU A 157 8.16 -2.72 -14.11
N PHE A 158 8.59 -1.99 -13.09
CA PHE A 158 9.38 -2.53 -11.99
C PHE A 158 8.61 -3.58 -11.18
N GLU A 159 7.36 -3.26 -10.85
CA GLU A 159 6.48 -4.18 -10.14
C GLU A 159 6.25 -5.44 -10.96
N MET A 160 5.91 -5.29 -12.24
CA MET A 160 5.72 -6.42 -13.16
C MET A 160 6.97 -7.29 -13.23
N LYS A 161 8.14 -6.70 -13.45
CA LYS A 161 9.42 -7.41 -13.51
C LYS A 161 9.67 -8.20 -12.22
N PHE A 162 9.55 -7.57 -11.07
CA PHE A 162 9.76 -8.20 -9.76
C PHE A 162 8.88 -9.44 -9.57
N ILE A 163 7.60 -9.34 -9.93
CA ILE A 163 6.62 -10.42 -9.76
C ILE A 163 6.90 -11.57 -10.72
N ILE A 164 7.15 -11.25 -11.99
CA ILE A 164 7.45 -12.21 -13.03
C ILE A 164 8.72 -13.00 -12.68
N GLU A 165 9.75 -12.33 -12.19
CA GLU A 165 11.00 -12.95 -11.76
C GLU A 165 10.81 -13.85 -10.53
N ARG A 166 10.10 -13.36 -9.50
CA ARG A 166 9.84 -14.11 -8.26
C ARG A 166 9.06 -15.39 -8.50
N ASN A 167 8.06 -15.34 -9.38
CA ASN A 167 7.14 -16.45 -9.62
C ASN A 167 7.63 -17.42 -10.70
N TYR A 168 8.77 -17.15 -11.34
CA TYR A 168 9.25 -17.97 -12.45
C TYR A 168 9.60 -19.40 -12.05
N VAL A 169 10.19 -19.60 -10.86
CA VAL A 169 10.54 -20.96 -10.37
C VAL A 169 9.29 -21.81 -10.19
N LYS A 170 8.25 -21.27 -9.55
CA LYS A 170 6.95 -21.94 -9.37
C LYS A 170 6.28 -22.25 -10.71
N PHE A 171 6.42 -21.36 -11.69
CA PHE A 171 5.95 -21.61 -13.04
C PHE A 171 6.66 -22.79 -13.69
N LEU A 172 7.98 -22.91 -13.55
CA LEU A 172 8.74 -24.05 -14.07
C LEU A 172 8.28 -25.36 -13.42
N GLU A 173 8.12 -25.40 -12.09
CA GLU A 173 7.61 -26.57 -11.37
C GLU A 173 6.21 -26.98 -11.87
N SER A 174 5.33 -26.00 -12.10
CA SER A 174 3.98 -26.25 -12.65
C SER A 174 4.04 -26.73 -14.11
N ALA A 175 4.92 -26.15 -14.92
CA ALA A 175 5.11 -26.56 -16.31
C ALA A 175 5.62 -28.00 -16.43
N GLU A 176 6.54 -28.42 -15.56
CA GLU A 176 7.01 -29.80 -15.47
C GLU A 176 5.88 -30.78 -15.10
N LYS A 177 5.05 -30.40 -14.12
CA LYS A 177 3.84 -31.18 -13.77
C LYS A 177 2.89 -31.31 -14.95
N CYS A 178 2.58 -30.21 -15.64
CA CYS A 178 1.72 -30.22 -16.83
C CYS A 178 2.28 -31.08 -17.97
N SER A 179 3.60 -31.05 -18.18
CA SER A 179 4.33 -31.88 -19.13
C SER A 179 4.11 -33.38 -18.83
N ASN A 180 4.25 -33.77 -17.57
CA ASN A 180 4.16 -35.16 -17.14
C ASN A 180 2.73 -35.72 -17.24
N CYS A 181 1.71 -34.86 -17.16
CA CYS A 181 0.32 -35.26 -17.32
C CYS A 181 -0.07 -35.66 -18.76
N ARG A 182 0.82 -35.51 -19.77
CA ARG A 182 0.61 -35.83 -21.21
C ARG A 182 -0.62 -35.18 -21.87
N LYS A 183 -1.34 -34.29 -21.19
CA LYS A 183 -2.57 -33.65 -21.67
C LYS A 183 -2.33 -32.54 -22.70
N PHE A 184 -1.15 -31.93 -22.70
CA PHE A 184 -0.82 -30.81 -23.57
C PHE A 184 0.62 -30.95 -24.08
N SER A 185 0.82 -30.75 -25.38
CA SER A 185 2.15 -30.66 -25.97
C SER A 185 2.83 -29.34 -25.56
N LYS A 186 4.16 -29.33 -25.43
CA LYS A 186 4.94 -28.09 -25.16
C LYS A 186 4.73 -27.00 -26.23
N ASN A 187 4.29 -27.41 -27.42
CA ASN A 187 4.00 -26.49 -28.53
C ASN A 187 2.57 -25.97 -28.53
N ASP A 188 1.68 -26.52 -27.69
CA ASP A 188 0.30 -26.07 -27.59
C ASP A 188 0.25 -24.63 -27.03
N PRO A 189 -0.44 -23.68 -27.71
CA PRO A 189 -0.67 -22.34 -27.19
C PRO A 189 -1.26 -22.31 -25.77
N ARG A 190 -2.04 -23.33 -25.39
CA ARG A 190 -2.71 -23.43 -24.08
C ARG A 190 -1.78 -23.92 -22.97
N PHE A 191 -0.67 -24.56 -23.30
CA PHE A 191 0.27 -25.12 -22.32
C PHE A 191 0.76 -24.07 -21.33
N THR A 192 1.22 -22.93 -21.85
CA THR A 192 1.76 -21.83 -21.02
C THR A 192 0.70 -21.29 -20.07
N TRP A 193 -0.56 -21.18 -20.52
CA TRP A 193 -1.65 -20.73 -19.66
C TRP A 193 -1.98 -21.73 -18.56
N GLU A 194 -2.14 -23.02 -18.87
CA GLU A 194 -2.47 -24.03 -17.86
C GLU A 194 -1.35 -24.20 -16.82
N ALA A 195 -0.09 -24.10 -17.23
CA ALA A 195 1.05 -24.07 -16.31
C ALA A 195 1.06 -22.81 -15.43
N LEU A 196 0.65 -21.66 -15.99
CA LEU A 196 0.68 -20.37 -15.30
C LEU A 196 -0.50 -20.17 -14.32
N LYS A 197 -1.68 -20.64 -14.69
CA LYS A 197 -2.94 -20.50 -13.96
C LYS A 197 -2.85 -20.78 -12.45
N PRO A 198 -2.24 -21.87 -11.96
CA PRO A 198 -2.10 -22.09 -10.51
C PRO A 198 -1.21 -21.03 -9.84
N VAL A 199 -0.13 -20.61 -10.50
CA VAL A 199 0.79 -19.58 -10.00
C VAL A 199 0.09 -18.22 -9.88
N VAL A 200 -0.73 -17.86 -10.87
CA VAL A 200 -1.52 -16.61 -10.83
C VAL A 200 -2.61 -16.69 -9.78
N LYS A 201 -3.28 -17.83 -9.60
CA LYS A 201 -4.27 -18.02 -8.54
C LYS A 201 -3.66 -17.82 -7.16
N GLU A 202 -2.52 -18.46 -6.89
CA GLU A 202 -1.79 -18.29 -5.65
C GLU A 202 -1.38 -16.82 -5.46
N HIS A 203 -0.80 -16.21 -6.50
CA HIS A 203 -0.36 -14.83 -6.46
C HIS A 203 -1.50 -13.83 -6.19
N ASN A 204 -2.67 -14.01 -6.80
CA ASN A 204 -3.85 -13.19 -6.57
C ASN A 204 -4.40 -13.34 -5.15
N GLN A 205 -4.28 -14.52 -4.53
CA GLN A 205 -4.67 -14.72 -3.12
C GLN A 205 -3.76 -13.94 -2.16
N TYR A 206 -2.50 -13.72 -2.52
CA TYR A 206 -1.52 -12.97 -1.70
C TYR A 206 -1.31 -11.51 -2.11
N ARG A 207 -2.12 -11.01 -3.06
CA ARG A 207 -2.20 -9.65 -3.59
C ARG A 207 -0.93 -8.78 -3.39
N PHE A 208 -0.04 -8.85 -4.39
CA PHE A 208 0.85 -7.83 -4.97
C PHE A 208 1.69 -6.84 -4.14
N LEU A 209 1.37 -6.45 -2.90
CA LEU A 209 2.09 -5.34 -2.25
C LEU A 209 2.59 -5.57 -0.82
N PHE A 210 2.14 -6.56 -0.05
CA PHE A 210 2.54 -6.58 1.36
C PHE A 210 2.59 -7.98 1.97
N ASN A 211 3.76 -8.62 1.93
CA ASN A 211 4.13 -9.56 3.01
C ASN A 211 3.94 -8.90 4.40
N PHE A 212 4.12 -7.57 4.49
CA PHE A 212 3.87 -6.82 5.74
C PHE A 212 2.40 -6.85 6.23
N HIS A 213 1.40 -7.05 5.35
CA HIS A 213 0.00 -7.10 5.78
C HIS A 213 -0.31 -8.44 6.44
N LEU A 214 0.24 -9.55 5.91
CA LEU A 214 0.13 -10.87 6.55
C LEU A 214 0.80 -10.91 7.92
N ASP A 215 1.95 -10.23 8.08
CA ASP A 215 2.64 -10.16 9.37
C ASP A 215 1.84 -9.36 10.40
N ARG A 216 1.21 -8.25 9.99
CA ARG A 216 0.29 -7.50 10.88
C ARG A 216 -0.92 -8.32 11.28
N GLU A 217 -1.52 -9.09 10.37
CA GLU A 217 -2.68 -9.91 10.71
C GLU A 217 -2.36 -10.99 11.76
N LYS A 218 -1.19 -11.62 11.69
CA LYS A 218 -0.74 -12.59 12.70
C LYS A 218 -0.47 -11.96 14.06
N GLN A 219 -0.22 -10.65 14.11
CA GLN A 219 0.07 -9.95 15.37
C GLN A 219 -1.17 -9.85 16.28
N TYR A 220 -2.38 -9.77 15.69
CA TYR A 220 -3.64 -9.75 16.44
C TYR A 220 -3.87 -11.05 17.23
N ASP A 221 -3.47 -12.19 16.67
CA ASP A 221 -3.69 -13.49 17.28
C ASP A 221 -2.84 -13.67 18.56
N LYS A 222 -1.68 -12.99 18.61
CA LYS A 222 -0.71 -13.00 19.72
C LYS A 222 -1.04 -12.01 20.84
N LEU A 223 -2.12 -11.25 20.73
CA LEU A 223 -2.50 -10.28 21.76
C LEU A 223 -2.84 -10.99 23.09
N PRO A 224 -2.43 -10.43 24.24
CA PRO A 224 -2.91 -10.84 25.55
C PRO A 224 -4.44 -10.84 25.65
N LEU A 225 -4.99 -11.66 26.55
CA LEU A 225 -6.43 -11.85 26.71
C LEU A 225 -7.18 -10.50 26.86
N TYR A 226 -6.79 -9.68 27.84
CA TYR A 226 -7.44 -8.39 28.09
C TYR A 226 -7.33 -7.42 26.91
N GLU A 227 -6.22 -7.44 26.18
CA GLU A 227 -6.04 -6.62 24.98
C GLU A 227 -6.99 -7.06 23.85
N LYS A 228 -7.24 -8.36 23.70
CA LYS A 228 -8.26 -8.89 22.77
C LYS A 228 -9.66 -8.40 23.16
N TYR A 229 -10.05 -8.51 24.42
CA TYR A 229 -11.34 -8.03 24.90
C TYR A 229 -11.52 -6.51 24.73
N LEU A 230 -10.48 -5.72 25.04
CA LEU A 230 -10.50 -4.26 24.84
C LEU A 230 -10.68 -3.92 23.35
N LEU A 231 -9.99 -4.63 22.47
CA LEU A 231 -10.07 -4.41 21.03
C LEU A 231 -11.45 -4.78 20.46
N ILE A 232 -12.02 -5.90 20.89
CA ILE A 232 -13.39 -6.32 20.54
C ILE A 232 -14.40 -5.26 21.02
N SER A 233 -14.25 -4.79 22.26
CA SER A 233 -15.12 -3.76 22.86
C SER A 233 -15.05 -2.44 22.09
N GLY A 234 -13.84 -2.00 21.72
CA GLY A 234 -13.64 -0.79 20.93
C GLY A 234 -14.24 -0.91 19.52
N TYR A 235 -14.25 -2.09 18.93
CA TYR A 235 -14.90 -2.32 17.64
C TYR A 235 -16.41 -2.24 17.72
N ILE A 236 -17.01 -2.95 18.69
CA ILE A 236 -18.45 -2.88 18.96
C ILE A 236 -18.86 -1.42 19.19
N ALA A 237 -18.12 -0.68 20.02
CA ALA A 237 -18.37 0.73 20.27
C ALA A 237 -18.25 1.60 18.99
N SER A 238 -17.32 1.27 18.09
CA SER A 238 -17.12 2.05 16.84
C SER A 238 -18.23 1.82 15.82
N TYR A 239 -18.79 0.62 15.73
CA TYR A 239 -19.74 0.26 14.67
C TYR A 239 -21.19 0.28 15.13
N ASN A 240 -21.46 0.14 16.43
CA ASN A 240 -22.81 0.26 16.97
C ASN A 240 -23.13 1.71 17.37
N PRO A 241 -24.34 2.22 17.06
CA PRO A 241 -24.85 3.45 17.65
C PRO A 241 -24.98 3.36 19.17
N GLU A 242 -24.64 4.42 19.91
CA GLU A 242 -24.71 4.47 21.40
C GLU A 242 -26.10 4.13 21.94
N ARG A 243 -27.16 4.52 21.21
CA ARG A 243 -28.56 4.21 21.56
C ARG A 243 -28.86 2.71 21.68
N THR A 244 -28.03 1.85 21.09
CA THR A 244 -28.23 0.40 21.06
C THR A 244 -27.57 -0.31 22.23
N ASP A 245 -26.67 0.34 22.98
CA ASP A 245 -25.89 -0.31 24.04
C ASP A 245 -26.78 -0.92 25.13
N ARG A 246 -27.87 -0.24 25.51
CA ARG A 246 -28.84 -0.76 26.49
C ARG A 246 -29.48 -2.08 26.07
N ARG A 247 -29.64 -2.31 24.76
CA ARG A 247 -30.24 -3.54 24.22
C ARG A 247 -29.27 -4.72 24.33
N TYR A 248 -27.97 -4.49 24.14
CA TYR A 248 -26.97 -5.55 24.08
C TYR A 248 -26.25 -5.80 25.41
N PHE A 249 -26.04 -4.77 26.23
CA PHE A 249 -25.10 -4.83 27.36
C PHE A 249 -25.75 -4.63 28.74
N VAL A 250 -27.08 -4.53 28.81
CA VAL A 250 -27.82 -4.48 30.07
C VAL A 250 -28.60 -5.79 30.21
N LYS A 251 -28.16 -6.69 31.10
CA LYS A 251 -28.93 -7.88 31.47
C LYS A 251 -30.18 -7.42 32.22
N LEU A 252 -31.31 -7.36 31.52
CA LEU A 252 -32.60 -7.02 32.10
C LEU A 252 -33.01 -8.13 33.09
N ALA A 253 -32.91 -7.85 34.38
CA ALA A 253 -33.70 -8.53 35.41
C ALA A 253 -35.21 -8.23 35.23
N GLU A 254 -35.59 -7.28 34.39
CA GLU A 254 -36.98 -6.90 34.18
C GLU A 254 -37.28 -6.76 32.69
N LYS A 255 -38.19 -7.60 32.19
CA LYS A 255 -38.86 -7.45 30.88
C LYS A 255 -39.69 -6.16 30.85
N SER A 256 -39.08 -4.99 30.87
CA SER A 256 -39.78 -3.77 30.46
C SER A 256 -39.80 -3.73 28.94
N ARG A 257 -41.02 -3.75 28.38
CA ARG A 257 -41.28 -3.60 26.94
C ARG A 257 -40.77 -2.24 26.48
N VAL A 258 -39.48 -2.15 26.11
CA VAL A 258 -38.97 -0.99 25.38
C VAL A 258 -39.71 -0.97 24.04
N ARG A 259 -40.70 -0.08 23.94
CA ARG A 259 -41.50 0.11 22.72
C ARG A 259 -40.55 0.33 21.54
N ARG A 260 -40.72 -0.48 20.50
CA ARG A 260 -40.10 -0.29 19.18
C ARG A 260 -40.52 1.08 18.66
N LYS A 261 -39.72 2.10 18.88
CA LYS A 261 -39.68 3.18 17.90
C LYS A 261 -38.88 2.61 16.75
N GLU A 262 -39.58 2.16 15.71
CA GLU A 262 -39.04 2.01 14.35
C GLU A 262 -38.60 3.38 13.87
N GLY A 263 -37.57 3.92 14.51
CA GLY A 263 -36.87 5.10 14.07
C GLY A 263 -36.05 4.63 12.90
N GLN A 264 -36.57 4.95 11.70
CA GLN A 264 -35.92 5.10 10.40
C GLN A 264 -34.75 4.14 10.20
N HIS A 265 -34.82 3.29 9.17
CA HIS A 265 -33.69 2.53 8.65
C HIS A 265 -32.44 3.43 8.54
N GLU A 266 -31.69 3.58 9.63
CA GLU A 266 -30.40 4.24 9.66
C GLU A 266 -29.50 3.23 8.96
N ASN A 267 -29.47 3.41 7.63
CA ASN A 267 -28.57 2.88 6.63
C ASN A 267 -27.82 1.64 7.08
N ALA A 268 -28.25 0.49 6.55
CA ALA A 268 -27.74 -0.87 6.74
C ALA A 268 -26.27 -1.09 6.27
N ALA A 269 -25.42 -0.10 6.54
CA ALA A 269 -24.08 0.05 6.03
C ALA A 269 -23.23 0.93 6.96
N ALA A 270 -23.35 0.81 8.29
CA ALA A 270 -22.44 1.47 9.23
C ALA A 270 -20.97 1.10 8.91
N HIS A 271 -20.74 -0.13 8.43
CA HIS A 271 -19.44 -0.57 7.93
C HIS A 271 -18.93 0.15 6.67
N LEU A 272 -19.81 0.78 5.87
CA LEU A 272 -19.40 1.61 4.73
C LEU A 272 -19.05 3.05 5.14
N LEU A 273 -19.68 3.55 6.21
CA LEU A 273 -19.40 4.90 6.75
C LEU A 273 -18.08 4.94 7.53
N GLY A 274 -17.58 3.79 7.96
CA GLY A 274 -16.35 3.65 8.73
C GLY A 274 -16.56 3.76 10.25
N PRO A 275 -15.49 3.60 11.03
CA PRO A 275 -15.57 3.50 12.48
C PRO A 275 -15.92 4.85 13.13
N LYS A 276 -16.97 4.86 13.96
CA LYS A 276 -17.39 6.03 14.74
C LYS A 276 -16.48 6.25 15.95
N ILE A 277 -16.38 7.50 16.36
CA ILE A 277 -15.67 7.89 17.58
C ILE A 277 -16.55 7.52 18.79
N PHE A 278 -15.94 6.96 19.83
CA PHE A 278 -16.58 6.58 21.08
C PHE A 278 -15.77 7.07 22.29
N THR A 279 -16.41 7.13 23.46
CA THR A 279 -15.76 7.52 24.73
C THR A 279 -15.06 6.34 25.40
N GLU A 280 -14.00 6.61 26.16
CA GLU A 280 -13.30 5.58 26.94
C GLU A 280 -14.23 4.78 27.86
N GLU A 281 -15.11 5.49 28.56
CA GLU A 281 -16.10 4.91 29.48
C GLU A 281 -17.02 3.90 28.80
N ARG A 282 -17.47 4.20 27.57
CA ARG A 282 -18.33 3.30 26.79
C ARG A 282 -17.60 2.00 26.45
N MET A 283 -16.35 2.10 26.00
CA MET A 283 -15.52 0.93 25.70
C MET A 283 -15.26 0.08 26.94
N LEU A 284 -14.91 0.72 28.07
CA LEU A 284 -14.69 0.02 29.34
C LEU A 284 -15.96 -0.67 29.84
N SER A 285 -17.12 -0.04 29.66
CA SER A 285 -18.41 -0.63 30.03
C SER A 285 -18.71 -1.91 29.24
N ILE A 286 -18.50 -1.87 27.92
CA ILE A 286 -18.64 -3.05 27.05
C ILE A 286 -17.59 -4.12 27.40
N PHE A 287 -16.35 -3.70 27.69
CA PHE A 287 -15.28 -4.59 28.11
C PHE A 287 -15.64 -5.36 29.38
N PHE A 288 -16.10 -4.67 30.44
CA PHE A 288 -16.48 -5.34 31.68
C PHE A 288 -17.71 -6.23 31.50
N TYR A 289 -18.64 -5.87 30.61
CA TYR A 289 -19.75 -6.75 30.25
C TYR A 289 -19.26 -8.07 29.64
N LEU A 290 -18.39 -8.00 28.62
CA LEU A 290 -17.85 -9.19 27.97
C LEU A 290 -16.96 -10.01 28.90
N LEU A 291 -16.18 -9.35 29.77
CA LEU A 291 -15.29 -10.02 30.70
C LEU A 291 -16.04 -10.74 31.83
N ARG A 292 -17.19 -10.21 32.26
CA ARG A 292 -18.04 -10.84 33.29
C ARG A 292 -18.48 -12.25 32.87
N GLU A 293 -18.66 -12.48 31.57
CA GLU A 293 -19.00 -13.81 31.04
C GLU A 293 -17.78 -14.75 31.03
N SER A 294 -16.57 -14.22 31.14
CA SER A 294 -15.30 -14.97 31.13
C SER A 294 -14.75 -15.30 32.53
N HIS A 295 -15.37 -14.84 33.63
CA HIS A 295 -14.97 -15.09 35.03
C HIS A 295 -13.51 -14.72 35.41
N ALA A 296 -12.89 -13.75 34.73
CA ALA A 296 -11.50 -13.37 34.97
C ALA A 296 -11.33 -12.19 35.96
N ASP A 297 -10.33 -12.26 36.85
CA ASP A 297 -10.03 -11.23 37.86
C ASP A 297 -9.27 -10.02 37.28
N ILE A 298 -9.83 -8.82 37.46
CA ILE A 298 -9.25 -7.57 36.93
C ILE A 298 -8.16 -7.05 37.88
N SER A 299 -6.92 -7.49 37.68
CA SER A 299 -5.72 -6.96 38.38
C SER A 299 -4.81 -6.10 37.47
N MET A 300 -5.21 -5.89 36.21
CA MET A 300 -4.38 -5.24 35.18
C MET A 300 -4.61 -3.72 35.06
N ASP A 301 -3.54 -2.97 34.77
CA ASP A 301 -3.63 -1.57 34.32
C ASP A 301 -4.20 -1.49 32.89
N LEU A 302 -5.51 -1.30 32.80
CA LEU A 302 -6.25 -1.22 31.53
C LEU A 302 -5.84 0.00 30.70
N PHE A 303 -5.47 1.12 31.32
CA PHE A 303 -5.09 2.33 30.59
C PHE A 303 -3.76 2.17 29.88
N SER A 304 -2.80 1.47 30.50
CA SER A 304 -1.55 1.07 29.84
C SER A 304 -1.84 0.20 28.61
N SER A 305 -2.73 -0.80 28.74
CA SER A 305 -3.15 -1.66 27.63
C SER A 305 -3.82 -0.89 26.49
N ILE A 306 -4.71 0.06 26.80
CA ILE A 306 -5.34 0.93 25.80
C ILE A 306 -4.31 1.79 25.05
N ARG A 307 -3.33 2.36 25.78
CA ARG A 307 -2.23 3.13 25.18
C ARG A 307 -1.38 2.25 24.26
N LYS A 308 -1.06 1.02 24.66
CA LYS A 308 -0.35 0.05 23.81
C LYS A 308 -1.12 -0.24 22.52
N LEU A 309 -2.42 -0.51 22.62
CA LEU A 309 -3.28 -0.73 21.45
C LEU A 309 -3.32 0.49 20.51
N CYS A 310 -3.22 1.71 21.05
CA CYS A 310 -3.07 2.92 20.25
C CYS A 310 -1.70 3.00 19.56
N THR A 311 -0.62 2.72 20.30
CA THR A 311 0.76 2.71 19.77
C THR A 311 0.93 1.69 18.64
N TYR A 312 0.29 0.52 18.75
CA TYR A 312 0.30 -0.50 17.70
C TYR A 312 -0.64 -0.19 16.52
N GLY A 313 -1.45 0.87 16.62
CA GLY A 313 -2.35 1.29 15.55
C GLY A 313 -3.61 0.44 15.43
N TYR A 314 -3.99 -0.30 16.47
CA TYR A 314 -5.26 -1.02 16.53
C TYR A 314 -6.41 -0.10 16.90
N LEU A 315 -6.14 0.85 17.80
CA LEU A 315 -7.02 1.96 18.14
C LEU A 315 -6.38 3.27 17.69
N SER A 316 -7.21 4.26 17.39
CA SER A 316 -6.77 5.64 17.15
C SER A 316 -7.46 6.55 18.15
N ARG A 317 -6.67 7.33 18.88
CA ARG A 317 -7.18 8.40 19.73
C ARG A 317 -7.65 9.56 18.85
N ALA A 318 -8.89 9.99 19.05
CA ALA A 318 -9.52 11.09 18.32
C ALA A 318 -9.51 12.40 19.11
N SER A 319 -9.44 12.34 20.45
CA SER A 319 -9.29 13.53 21.30
C SER A 319 -7.85 13.99 21.41
N SER A 320 -7.65 15.26 21.76
CA SER A 320 -6.32 15.80 22.10
C SER A 320 -5.67 14.97 23.23
N ILE A 321 -4.35 14.82 23.16
CA ILE A 321 -3.55 14.21 24.23
C ILE A 321 -3.66 15.01 25.53
N ALA A 322 -3.85 16.32 25.45
CA ALA A 322 -4.05 17.17 26.62
C ALA A 322 -5.35 16.87 27.37
N ASN A 323 -6.35 16.26 26.70
CA ASN A 323 -7.64 15.95 27.30
C ASN A 323 -7.57 14.60 28.04
N MET A 324 -7.06 14.60 29.28
CA MET A 324 -6.96 13.38 30.08
C MET A 324 -8.31 12.82 30.53
N ASN A 325 -9.28 13.69 30.82
CA ASN A 325 -10.55 13.31 31.47
C ASN A 325 -11.63 12.81 30.51
N ALA A 326 -11.49 13.06 29.21
CA ALA A 326 -12.51 12.73 28.20
C ALA A 326 -11.84 12.17 26.95
N ALA A 327 -11.09 11.09 27.14
CA ALA A 327 -10.45 10.41 26.03
C ALA A 327 -11.50 9.79 25.09
N ARG A 328 -11.32 10.04 23.79
CA ARG A 328 -12.17 9.48 22.73
C ARG A 328 -11.33 8.69 21.75
N TYR A 329 -11.84 7.56 21.32
CA TYR A 329 -11.12 6.62 20.47
C TYR A 329 -12.00 6.16 19.30
N ARG A 330 -11.37 5.51 18.33
CA ARG A 330 -12.02 4.76 17.23
C ARG A 330 -11.20 3.50 16.96
N CYS A 331 -11.86 2.42 16.57
CA CYS A 331 -11.20 1.15 16.24
C CYS A 331 -10.81 1.13 14.76
N LEU A 332 -9.55 0.76 14.48
CA LEU A 332 -9.01 0.69 13.12
C LEU A 332 -8.97 -0.73 12.55
N ALA A 333 -9.30 -1.73 13.37
CA ALA A 333 -9.31 -3.12 12.95
C ALA A 333 -10.50 -3.43 12.02
N SER A 334 -10.30 -4.35 11.08
CA SER A 334 -11.32 -4.80 10.14
C SER A 334 -12.22 -5.87 10.76
N PHE A 335 -13.42 -6.05 10.20
CA PHE A 335 -14.38 -7.07 10.65
C PHE A 335 -13.77 -8.48 10.66
N ASN A 336 -13.14 -8.88 9.55
CA ASN A 336 -12.62 -10.25 9.39
C ASN A 336 -11.55 -10.59 10.43
N ILE A 337 -10.64 -9.64 10.71
CA ILE A 337 -9.59 -9.83 11.71
C ILE A 337 -10.21 -9.97 13.10
N LEU A 338 -11.16 -9.09 13.45
CA LEU A 338 -11.75 -9.09 14.78
C LEU A 338 -12.76 -10.20 15.01
N ALA A 339 -13.46 -10.67 13.98
CA ALA A 339 -14.26 -11.88 14.07
C ALA A 339 -13.37 -13.07 14.45
N ARG A 340 -12.19 -13.21 13.81
CA ARG A 340 -11.22 -14.25 14.16
C ARG A 340 -10.69 -14.11 15.59
N VAL A 341 -10.33 -12.90 16.02
CA VAL A 341 -9.88 -12.64 17.39
C VAL A 341 -10.98 -12.94 18.41
N ALA A 342 -12.22 -12.53 18.13
CA ALA A 342 -13.39 -12.80 18.97
C ALA A 342 -13.66 -14.30 19.09
N SER A 343 -13.62 -15.05 17.99
CA SER A 343 -13.74 -16.50 18.01
C SER A 343 -12.64 -17.16 18.85
N SER A 344 -11.41 -16.62 18.86
CA SER A 344 -10.32 -17.17 19.70
C SER A 344 -10.55 -17.04 21.21
N VAL A 345 -11.46 -16.16 21.63
CA VAL A 345 -11.87 -15.98 23.03
C VAL A 345 -13.31 -16.45 23.29
N GLY A 346 -13.92 -17.15 22.33
CA GLY A 346 -15.27 -17.72 22.47
C GLY A 346 -16.43 -16.74 22.25
N ILE A 347 -16.19 -15.59 21.62
CA ILE A 347 -17.22 -14.57 21.34
C ILE A 347 -17.67 -14.63 19.88
N GLU A 348 -18.98 -14.79 19.66
CA GLU A 348 -19.59 -14.59 18.34
C GLU A 348 -19.84 -13.08 18.09
N LEU A 349 -18.90 -12.42 17.40
CA LEU A 349 -18.94 -10.97 17.19
C LEU A 349 -20.24 -10.47 16.52
N THR A 350 -20.85 -11.30 15.66
CA THR A 350 -22.07 -10.96 14.92
C THR A 350 -23.29 -10.76 15.81
N ASP A 351 -23.32 -11.39 16.98
CA ASP A 351 -24.43 -11.25 17.94
C ASP A 351 -24.45 -9.88 18.61
N PHE A 352 -23.30 -9.21 18.62
CA PHE A 352 -23.14 -7.89 19.22
C PHE A 352 -23.16 -6.75 18.21
N LEU A 353 -23.37 -6.99 16.92
CA LEU A 353 -23.38 -5.94 15.89
C LEU A 353 -24.81 -5.57 15.45
N TYR A 354 -25.13 -4.29 15.49
CA TYR A 354 -26.47 -3.77 15.17
C TYR A 354 -26.91 -4.10 13.75
N ASP A 355 -26.05 -3.90 12.75
CA ASP A 355 -26.39 -4.09 11.33
C ASP A 355 -26.54 -5.56 10.92
N VAL A 356 -25.87 -6.48 11.63
CA VAL A 356 -25.85 -7.92 11.30
C VAL A 356 -26.95 -8.67 12.05
N SER A 357 -27.09 -8.42 13.35
CA SER A 357 -28.14 -9.05 14.18
C SER A 357 -29.57 -8.64 13.77
N SER A 358 -29.73 -7.44 13.19
CA SER A 358 -31.03 -6.99 12.66
C SER A 358 -31.52 -7.80 11.44
N LYS A 359 -30.63 -8.56 10.77
CA LYS A 359 -30.96 -9.39 9.60
C LYS A 359 -31.31 -10.84 9.94
N ARG A 360 -31.03 -11.33 11.16
CA ARG A 360 -31.43 -12.69 11.63
C ARG A 360 -32.90 -12.77 12.07
N LEU A 361 -33.68 -11.69 11.97
CA LEU A 361 -35.06 -11.59 12.46
C LEU A 361 -36.13 -11.70 11.36
N PHE A 362 -35.80 -12.26 10.20
CA PHE A 362 -36.76 -12.57 9.13
C PHE A 362 -36.60 -14.01 8.66
#